data_AF-A0A538S287-F1
#
_entry.id   AF-A0A538S287-F1
#
_cell.length_a   1.000
_cell.length_b   1.000
_cell.length_c   1.000
_cell.angle_alpha   90.00
_cell.angle_beta   90.00
_cell.angle_gamma   90.00
#
_symmetry.space_group_name_H-M   'P 1'
#
loop_
_entity.id
_entity.type
_entity.pdbx_description
1 polymer ?
#
loop_
_entity_poly.entity_id
_entity_poly.type
_entity_poly.pdbx_seq_one_letter_code
_entity_poly.pdbx_strand_id
1 'polypeptide(L)'
;MKRLLWVVYKVAVRGNPDGMNAVCEQSEWDAMELAKPGQHQLIQRDIASEGEAEKLARGTSGDPVKRRSREETVAQPSNPPALR
;
A
#
# COMPACT_ATOMS: atom_id res chain seq x y z
N MET A 1 -10.51 13.29 -28.82
CA MET A 1 -11.01 13.35 -27.43
C MET A 1 -9.86 12.96 -26.52
N LYS A 2 -9.49 13.79 -25.52
CA LYS A 2 -8.59 13.33 -24.46
C LYS A 2 -9.36 12.37 -23.56
N ARG A 3 -8.85 11.16 -23.35
CA ARG A 3 -9.37 10.26 -22.31
C ARG A 3 -8.76 10.73 -20.99
N LEU A 4 -9.58 11.21 -20.08
CA LEU A 4 -9.16 11.44 -18.70
C LEU A 4 -9.05 10.05 -18.06
N LEU A 5 -7.82 9.64 -17.82
CA LEU A 5 -7.49 8.39 -17.14
C LEU A 5 -6.92 8.75 -15.77
N TRP A 6 -7.21 7.92 -14.78
CA TRP A 6 -6.85 8.13 -13.39
C TRP A 6 -5.85 7.08 -12.90
N VAL A 7 -5.03 7.49 -11.95
CA VAL A 7 -3.94 6.71 -11.37
C VAL A 7 -4.10 6.70 -9.86
N VAL A 8 -3.92 5.52 -9.27
CA VAL A 8 -3.85 5.31 -7.83
C VAL A 8 -2.43 4.90 -7.47
N TYR A 9 -1.84 5.61 -6.51
CA TYR A 9 -0.45 5.42 -6.11
C TYR A 9 -0.30 5.54 -4.60
N LYS A 10 0.76 4.93 -4.07
CA LYS A 10 1.12 4.95 -2.66
C LYS A 10 2.21 5.99 -2.42
N VAL A 11 1.98 6.88 -1.47
CA VAL A 11 2.93 7.89 -0.99
C VAL A 11 3.58 7.39 0.29
N ALA A 12 4.91 7.41 0.34
CA ALA A 12 5.66 7.12 1.57
C ALA A 12 5.52 8.31 2.55
N VAL A 13 4.73 8.13 3.61
CA VAL A 13 4.55 9.14 4.66
C VAL A 13 5.56 8.90 5.77
N ARG A 14 6.35 9.91 6.13
CA ARG A 14 7.28 9.83 7.27
C ARG A 14 6.50 9.48 8.55
N GLY A 15 6.88 8.38 9.20
CA GLY A 15 6.24 7.89 10.41
C GLY A 15 5.08 6.90 10.18
N ASN A 16 4.65 6.67 8.94
CA ASN A 16 3.69 5.60 8.63
C ASN A 16 4.29 4.63 7.57
N PRO A 17 4.71 3.41 7.96
CA PRO A 17 5.27 2.43 7.02
C PRO A 17 4.21 1.92 6.03
N ASP A 18 2.93 2.03 6.36
CA ASP A 18 1.81 1.71 5.47
C ASP A 18 1.43 2.85 4.53
N GLY A 19 2.11 4.00 4.58
CA GLY A 19 1.94 5.12 3.65
C GLY A 19 0.53 5.71 3.60
N MET A 20 0.21 6.35 2.48
CA MET A 20 -1.12 6.85 2.14
C MET A 20 -1.40 6.57 0.66
N ASN A 21 -2.59 6.07 0.33
CA ASN A 21 -3.03 5.96 -1.06
C ASN A 21 -3.56 7.31 -1.54
N ALA A 22 -3.13 7.74 -2.72
CA ALA A 22 -3.55 8.98 -3.37
C ALA A 22 -4.02 8.70 -4.81
N VAL A 23 -4.80 9.63 -5.34
CA VAL A 23 -5.36 9.60 -6.69
C VAL A 23 -4.88 10.84 -7.44
N CYS A 24 -4.47 10.68 -8.71
CA CYS A 24 -4.19 11.80 -9.62
C CYS A 24 -4.57 11.44 -11.06
N GLU A 25 -4.58 12.40 -11.97
CA GLU A 25 -4.72 12.12 -13.39
C GLU A 25 -3.48 11.42 -13.96
N GLN A 26 -3.66 10.63 -15.01
CA GLN A 26 -2.56 9.98 -15.74
C GLN A 26 -1.50 10.99 -16.23
N SER A 27 -1.93 12.15 -16.73
CA SER A 27 -1.00 13.21 -17.14
C SER A 27 -0.23 13.86 -15.97
N GLU A 28 -0.81 13.90 -14.77
CA GLU A 28 -0.10 14.34 -13.56
C GLU A 28 0.89 13.27 -13.10
N TRP A 29 0.50 12.00 -13.12
CA TRP A 29 1.39 10.88 -12.83
C TRP A 29 2.61 10.85 -13.75
N ASP A 30 2.41 10.99 -15.06
CA ASP A 30 3.52 11.02 -16.03
C ASP A 30 4.45 12.22 -15.78
N ALA A 31 3.93 13.37 -15.38
CA ALA A 31 4.74 14.53 -14.99
C ALA A 31 5.49 14.31 -13.67
N MET A 32 4.87 13.64 -12.69
CA MET A 32 5.47 13.28 -11.40
C MET A 32 6.61 12.28 -11.55
N GLU A 33 6.40 11.20 -12.32
CA GLU A 33 7.44 10.19 -12.58
C GLU A 33 8.58 10.74 -13.44
N LEU A 34 8.30 11.64 -14.39
CA LEU A 34 9.34 12.35 -15.13
C LEU A 34 10.17 13.28 -14.23
N ALA A 35 9.54 13.94 -13.26
CA ALA A 35 10.23 14.85 -12.35
C ALA A 35 11.02 14.12 -11.25
N LYS A 36 10.48 13.03 -10.70
CA LYS A 36 11.02 12.29 -9.54
C LYS A 36 10.68 10.78 -9.63
N PRO A 37 11.32 10.03 -10.55
CA PRO A 37 11.00 8.64 -10.79
C PRO A 37 11.21 7.78 -9.53
N GLY A 38 10.24 6.93 -9.22
CA GLY A 38 10.32 5.99 -8.09
C GLY A 38 10.18 6.61 -6.70
N GLN A 39 9.81 7.90 -6.59
CA GLN A 39 9.43 8.49 -5.31
C GLN A 39 8.04 8.01 -4.84
N HIS A 40 7.19 7.60 -5.77
CA HIS A 40 5.83 7.12 -5.56
C HIS A 40 5.71 5.67 -6.04
N GLN A 41 4.89 4.86 -5.38
CA GLN A 41 4.67 3.48 -5.79
C GLN A 41 3.33 3.35 -6.50
N LEU A 42 3.37 3.08 -7.80
CA LEU A 42 2.17 2.85 -8.60
C LEU A 42 1.39 1.63 -8.08
N ILE A 43 0.10 1.80 -7.78
CA ILE A 43 -0.83 0.70 -7.44
C ILE A 43 -1.59 0.29 -8.70
N GLN A 44 -2.24 1.25 -9.37
CA GLN A 44 -3.01 1.01 -10.60
C GLN A 44 -3.09 2.29 -11.43
N ARG A 45 -3.16 2.15 -12.75
CA ARG A 45 -3.34 3.25 -13.72
C ARG A 45 -4.40 2.90 -14.75
N ASP A 46 -4.59 3.78 -15.73
CA ASP A 46 -5.54 3.62 -16.85
C ASP A 46 -7.02 3.48 -16.39
N ILE A 47 -7.37 4.03 -15.22
CA ILE A 47 -8.72 3.95 -14.64
C ILE A 47 -9.64 4.97 -15.32
N ALA A 48 -10.85 4.56 -15.71
CA ALA A 48 -11.74 5.38 -16.55
C ALA A 48 -12.49 6.51 -15.80
N SER A 49 -12.50 6.48 -14.46
CA SER A 49 -13.26 7.42 -13.63
C SER A 49 -12.59 7.69 -12.29
N GLU A 50 -12.61 8.95 -11.85
CA GLU A 50 -12.15 9.39 -10.52
C GLU A 50 -12.82 8.59 -9.40
N GLY A 51 -14.14 8.38 -9.49
CA GLY A 51 -14.91 7.66 -8.48
C GLY A 51 -14.59 6.16 -8.39
N GLU A 52 -13.96 5.57 -9.41
CA GLU A 52 -13.40 4.22 -9.35
C GLU A 52 -12.00 4.24 -8.72
N ALA A 53 -11.17 5.21 -9.10
CA ALA A 53 -9.84 5.41 -8.53
C ALA A 53 -9.89 5.73 -7.03
N GLU A 54 -10.81 6.60 -6.58
CA GLU A 54 -11.05 6.88 -5.17
C GLU A 54 -11.55 5.66 -4.39
N LYS A 55 -12.45 4.85 -4.98
CA LYS A 55 -12.89 3.58 -4.37
C LYS A 55 -11.74 2.61 -4.20
N LEU A 56 -10.84 2.51 -5.20
CA LEU A 56 -9.65 1.68 -5.10
C LEU A 56 -8.67 2.21 -4.04
N ALA A 57 -8.42 3.52 -4.02
CA ALA A 57 -7.54 4.17 -3.04
C ALA A 57 -8.03 3.97 -1.61
N ARG A 58 -9.34 4.15 -1.35
CA ARG A 58 -9.97 3.94 -0.04
C ARG A 58 -10.10 2.45 0.31
N GLY A 59 -10.45 1.59 -0.64
CA GLY A 59 -10.73 0.16 -0.42
C GLY A 59 -9.48 -0.72 -0.24
N THR A 60 -8.35 -0.36 -0.85
CA THR A 60 -7.07 -1.08 -0.67
C THR A 60 -6.27 -0.58 0.55
N SER A 61 -6.74 0.47 1.23
CA SER A 61 -6.14 1.05 2.44
C SER A 61 -6.39 0.16 3.68
N GLY A 62 -5.95 -1.10 3.60
CA GLY A 62 -6.22 -2.10 4.63
C GLY A 62 -5.97 -3.56 4.21
N ASP A 63 -5.51 -3.85 2.99
CA ASP A 63 -5.05 -5.21 2.69
C ASP A 63 -3.83 -5.51 3.56
N PRO A 64 -3.90 -6.49 4.48
CA PRO A 64 -2.81 -6.74 5.39
C PRO A 64 -1.67 -7.35 4.59
N VAL A 65 -0.69 -6.53 4.21
CA VAL A 65 0.65 -6.97 3.78
C VAL A 65 1.02 -8.09 4.73
N LYS A 66 0.98 -9.33 4.22
CA LYS A 66 0.91 -10.54 5.04
C LYS A 66 2.13 -10.53 5.95
N ARG A 67 1.95 -10.04 7.19
CA ARG A 67 3.02 -9.91 8.18
C ARG A 67 3.47 -11.34 8.37
N ARG A 68 4.59 -11.70 7.75
CA ARG A 68 5.14 -13.06 7.85
C ARG A 68 5.24 -13.31 9.34
N SER A 69 4.41 -14.25 9.81
CA SER A 69 4.03 -14.31 11.21
C SER A 69 5.28 -14.30 12.04
N ARG A 70 5.34 -13.42 13.05
CA ARG A 70 6.35 -13.55 14.10
C ARG A 70 5.94 -14.72 14.98
N GLU A 71 6.02 -15.91 14.39
CA GLU A 71 5.65 -17.20 14.95
C GLU A 71 6.89 -18.10 15.00
N GLU A 72 7.99 -17.52 15.47
CA GLU A 72 9.09 -18.28 16.05
C GLU A 72 9.76 -17.47 17.18
N THR A 73 8.92 -17.01 18.12
CA THR A 73 9.36 -16.59 19.45
C THR A 73 8.23 -16.86 20.43
N VAL A 74 8.53 -17.54 21.54
CA VAL A 74 7.59 -18.02 22.59
C VAL A 74 6.92 -19.37 22.30
N ALA A 75 7.70 -20.43 22.55
CA ALA A 75 7.20 -21.66 23.15
C ALA A 75 8.23 -22.17 24.19
N GLN A 76 8.46 -21.36 25.25
CA GLN A 76 9.06 -21.86 26.50
C GLN A 76 8.00 -21.83 27.59
N PRO A 77 7.62 -23.00 28.12
CA PRO A 77 7.07 -23.13 29.46
C PRO A 77 8.02 -23.95 30.36
N SER A 78 8.73 -23.27 31.25
CA SER A 78 9.12 -23.81 32.57
C SER A 78 7.85 -23.87 33.46
N ASN A 79 7.63 -24.74 34.45
CA ASN A 79 8.34 -25.88 35.11
C ASN A 79 7.20 -26.82 35.68
N PRO A 80 7.32 -27.75 36.67
CA PRO A 80 8.43 -28.30 37.47
C PRO A 80 8.46 -29.88 37.41
N PRO A 81 9.08 -30.67 38.34
CA PRO A 81 9.26 -32.12 38.17
C PRO A 81 8.16 -33.01 38.78
N ALA A 82 8.07 -34.27 38.33
CA ALA A 82 7.25 -35.33 38.92
C ALA A 82 8.04 -36.64 39.12
N LEU A 83 7.84 -37.29 40.26
CA LEU A 83 8.59 -38.49 40.68
C LEU A 83 8.17 -39.76 39.92
N ARG A 84 9.15 -40.64 39.65
CA ARG A 84 9.03 -42.10 39.86
C ARG A 84 10.40 -42.77 39.92
#